data_AF-A0A1U9QL24-F1
#
_entry.id   AF-A0A1U9QL24-F1
#
_cell.length_a   1.000
_cell.length_b   1.000
_cell.length_c   1.000
_cell.angle_alpha   90.00
_cell.angle_beta   90.00
_cell.angle_gamma   90.00
#
_symmetry.space_group_name_H-M   'P 1'
#
loop_
_entity.id
_entity.type
_entity.pdbx_description
1 polymer ?
#
loop_
_entity_poly.entity_id
_entity_poly.type
_entity_poly.pdbx_seq_one_letter_code
_entity_poly.pdbx_strand_id
1 'polypeptide(L)'
;MSVATTHHDPARQLTWTNATSAATAQAAALAATAMSAYPGLRPETVRALLVHEARWTPAMVEQGLFKKTGAPKLAKGDVMRQVIRRYGWGMPTAERIRSSASNAITMIIQNTLVPYKVKGGQARLAELKLHELPWPLEQLRDLAETTVDLRVTLAYMIEPNPGRRGMFGRYSYASHGLRFAIKGSAESSDSFERRLAEQAEHEGDGLGNPRAFESNSRWLVGRRARNLGSLHADIWRGSAAELADCGTLAVHPVGGWWKANRRNDRMSLPVSYALLISLHTPEVSTDLYTPIATQLGVSIGVTPHAQTEIVDGIPIQMEFGW
;
A
#
# COMPACT_ATOMS: atom_id res chain seq x y z
N MET A 1 13.33 -8.95 20.90
CA MET A 1 11.97 -8.59 21.34
C MET A 1 11.51 -9.62 22.36
N SER A 2 11.03 -9.15 23.52
CA SER A 2 10.38 -9.96 24.54
C SER A 2 9.07 -9.29 24.97
N VAL A 3 8.08 -10.08 25.39
CA VAL A 3 6.78 -9.62 25.89
C VAL A 3 6.52 -10.32 27.23
N ALA A 4 6.02 -9.56 28.21
CA ALA A 4 5.61 -10.13 29.49
C ALA A 4 4.32 -10.94 29.29
N THR A 5 4.27 -12.14 29.86
CA THR A 5 3.13 -13.06 29.81
C THR A 5 2.93 -13.73 31.16
N THR A 6 1.78 -14.35 31.38
CA THR A 6 1.51 -15.12 32.60
C THR A 6 2.39 -16.34 32.66
N HIS A 7 2.95 -16.62 33.82
CA HIS A 7 3.72 -17.84 34.06
C HIS A 7 2.80 -18.98 34.50
N HIS A 8 3.28 -20.23 34.42
CA HIS A 8 2.50 -21.41 34.80
C HIS A 8 2.44 -21.63 36.33
N ASP A 9 3.46 -21.17 37.06
CA ASP A 9 3.51 -21.22 38.53
C ASP A 9 2.75 -20.03 39.14
N PRO A 10 1.68 -20.27 39.93
CA PRO A 10 0.92 -19.22 40.61
C PRO A 10 1.76 -18.34 41.55
N ALA A 11 2.87 -18.86 42.10
CA ALA A 11 3.76 -18.10 42.98
C ALA A 11 4.61 -17.07 42.22
N ARG A 12 4.80 -17.26 40.92
CA ARG A 12 5.49 -16.32 40.03
C ARG A 12 4.53 -15.85 38.96
N GLN A 13 3.83 -14.74 39.16
CA GLN A 13 2.72 -14.36 38.28
C GLN A 13 3.13 -14.06 36.82
N LEU A 14 4.36 -13.57 36.59
CA LEU A 14 4.82 -13.10 35.28
C LEU A 14 6.13 -13.74 34.82
N THR A 15 6.24 -13.93 33.50
CA THR A 15 7.45 -14.36 32.80
C THR A 15 7.59 -13.66 31.46
N TRP A 16 8.67 -13.93 30.73
CA TRP A 16 8.96 -13.34 29.44
C TRP A 16 8.88 -14.40 28.32
N THR A 17 8.21 -14.06 27.23
CA THR A 17 8.29 -14.80 25.97
C THR A 17 9.05 -13.97 24.93
N ASN A 18 9.71 -14.62 23.97
CA ASN A 18 10.53 -13.96 22.95
C ASN A 18 10.27 -14.55 21.55
N ALA A 19 11.13 -14.22 20.59
CA ALA A 19 11.08 -14.69 19.20
C ALA A 19 9.77 -14.32 18.47
N THR A 20 9.32 -15.17 17.54
CA THR A 20 8.23 -14.90 16.60
C THR A 20 6.86 -14.89 17.28
N SER A 21 6.67 -15.66 18.36
CA SER A 21 5.43 -15.62 19.17
C SER A 21 5.24 -14.26 19.84
N ALA A 22 6.30 -13.72 20.45
CA ALA A 22 6.29 -12.38 21.03
C ALA A 22 6.06 -11.30 19.95
N ALA A 23 6.69 -11.43 18.78
CA ALA A 23 6.48 -10.51 17.67
C ALA A 23 5.03 -10.56 17.14
N THR A 24 4.42 -11.74 17.08
CA THR A 24 3.02 -11.92 16.68
C THR A 24 2.06 -11.26 17.66
N ALA A 25 2.29 -11.43 18.96
CA ALA A 25 1.50 -10.77 20.00
C ALA A 25 1.58 -9.23 19.91
N GLN A 26 2.77 -8.68 19.65
CA GLN A 26 2.92 -7.23 19.44
C GLN A 26 2.21 -6.75 18.16
N ALA A 27 2.34 -7.49 17.06
CA ALA A 27 1.62 -7.16 15.83
C ALA A 27 0.09 -7.20 16.02
N ALA A 28 -0.43 -8.16 16.79
CA ALA A 28 -1.84 -8.24 17.14
C ALA A 28 -2.28 -7.04 18.00
N ALA A 29 -1.47 -6.62 18.97
CA ALA A 29 -1.74 -5.42 19.76
C ALA A 29 -1.77 -4.13 18.90
N LEU A 30 -0.88 -4.02 17.90
CA LEU A 30 -0.90 -2.92 16.94
C LEU A 30 -2.14 -2.96 16.03
N ALA A 31 -2.57 -4.14 15.60
CA ALA A 31 -3.81 -4.30 14.84
C ALA A 31 -5.04 -3.91 15.67
N ALA A 32 -5.09 -4.32 16.95
CA ALA A 32 -6.13 -3.90 17.88
C ALA A 32 -6.11 -2.39 18.13
N THR A 33 -4.92 -1.78 18.22
CA THR A 33 -4.77 -0.32 18.31
C THR A 33 -5.35 0.37 17.08
N ALA A 34 -5.06 -0.14 15.87
CA ALA A 34 -5.62 0.39 14.62
C ALA A 34 -7.15 0.26 14.58
N MET A 35 -7.70 -0.90 14.96
CA MET A 35 -9.14 -1.14 15.02
C MET A 35 -9.83 -0.25 16.06
N SER A 36 -9.18 0.01 17.19
CA SER A 36 -9.71 0.90 18.23
C SER A 36 -9.64 2.37 17.81
N ALA A 37 -8.55 2.79 17.17
CA ALA A 37 -8.39 4.16 16.70
C ALA A 37 -9.31 4.47 15.50
N TYR A 38 -9.57 3.47 14.66
CA TYR A 38 -10.39 3.61 13.45
C TYR A 38 -11.40 2.45 13.32
N PRO A 39 -12.52 2.48 14.08
CA PRO A 39 -13.50 1.39 14.11
C PRO A 39 -14.14 1.05 12.75
N GLY A 40 -14.15 1.99 11.80
CA GLY A 40 -14.69 1.80 10.45
C GLY A 40 -13.74 1.09 9.47
N LEU A 41 -12.51 0.76 9.87
CA LEU A 41 -11.56 0.08 8.99
C LEU A 41 -11.85 -1.42 8.88
N ARG A 42 -11.96 -1.89 7.63
CA ARG A 42 -12.06 -3.31 7.31
C ARG A 42 -10.73 -4.03 7.62
N PRO A 43 -10.75 -5.35 7.83
CA PRO A 43 -9.55 -6.13 8.14
C PRO A 43 -8.40 -5.97 7.12
N GLU A 44 -8.70 -5.91 5.82
CA GLU A 44 -7.70 -5.64 4.78
C GLU A 44 -7.06 -4.26 4.91
N THR A 45 -7.82 -3.26 5.37
CA THR A 45 -7.34 -1.90 5.58
C THR A 45 -6.46 -1.80 6.82
N VAL A 46 -6.83 -2.48 7.90
CA VAL A 46 -5.96 -2.61 9.09
C VAL A 46 -4.64 -3.28 8.70
N ARG A 47 -4.70 -4.38 7.94
CA ARG A 47 -3.50 -5.06 7.43
C ARG A 47 -2.64 -4.14 6.56
N ALA A 48 -3.26 -3.37 5.66
CA ALA A 48 -2.55 -2.41 4.83
C ALA A 48 -1.88 -1.32 5.69
N LEU A 49 -2.59 -0.77 6.67
CA LEU A 49 -2.12 0.30 7.55
C LEU A 49 -0.87 -0.11 8.34
N LEU A 50 -0.88 -1.30 8.94
CA LEU A 50 0.28 -1.82 9.66
C LEU A 50 1.51 -1.93 8.74
N VAL A 51 1.32 -2.38 7.51
CA VAL A 51 2.42 -2.47 6.53
C VAL A 51 2.81 -1.09 5.99
N HIS A 52 1.87 -0.17 5.84
CA HIS A 52 2.09 1.17 5.31
C HIS A 52 2.87 2.05 6.30
N GLU A 53 2.62 1.90 7.60
CA GLU A 53 3.32 2.65 8.64
C GLU A 53 4.65 2.02 9.06
N ALA A 54 4.92 0.80 8.61
CA ALA A 54 6.16 0.11 8.93
C ALA A 54 7.37 0.85 8.34
N ARG A 55 8.40 1.07 9.16
CA ARG A 55 9.68 1.65 8.71
C ARG A 55 10.83 0.70 9.03
N TRP A 56 11.77 0.58 8.10
CA TRP A 56 13.02 -0.11 8.37
C TRP A 56 13.88 0.73 9.32
N THR A 57 14.51 0.07 10.28
CA THR A 57 15.51 0.74 11.13
C THR A 57 16.82 0.91 10.36
N PRO A 58 17.72 1.84 10.77
CA PRO A 58 19.02 1.99 10.11
C PRO A 58 19.81 0.68 10.00
N ALA A 59 19.75 -0.17 11.03
CA ALA A 59 20.40 -1.49 11.03
C ALA A 59 19.80 -2.48 10.01
N MET A 60 18.52 -2.36 9.66
CA MET A 60 17.87 -3.22 8.66
C MET A 60 18.29 -2.86 7.23
N VAL A 61 18.67 -1.61 7.00
CA VAL A 61 18.97 -1.04 5.67
C VAL A 61 20.31 -0.29 5.69
N GLU A 62 21.31 -0.86 6.35
CA GLU A 62 22.64 -0.24 6.56
C GLU A 62 23.29 0.22 5.25
N GLN A 63 23.19 -0.59 4.20
CA GLN A 63 23.72 -0.26 2.87
C GLN A 63 22.95 0.89 2.18
N GLY A 64 21.80 1.27 2.72
CA GLY A 64 20.84 2.20 2.17
C GLY A 64 20.07 1.62 0.98
N LEU A 65 18.87 2.18 0.74
CA LEU A 65 17.97 1.69 -0.31
C LEU A 65 18.06 2.48 -1.61
N PHE A 66 18.43 3.75 -1.52
CA PHE A 66 18.47 4.68 -2.63
C PHE A 66 19.83 5.37 -2.71
N LYS A 67 20.22 5.70 -3.94
CA LYS A 67 21.38 6.53 -4.24
C LYS A 67 21.03 7.99 -3.96
N LYS A 68 22.03 8.87 -3.89
CA LYS A 68 21.80 10.32 -3.79
C LYS A 68 20.96 10.87 -4.95
N THR A 69 21.01 10.20 -6.11
CA THR A 69 20.21 10.53 -7.30
C THR A 69 18.74 10.09 -7.22
N GLY A 70 18.31 9.50 -6.10
CA GLY A 70 16.94 8.97 -5.93
C GLY A 70 16.70 7.59 -6.56
N ALA A 71 17.60 7.09 -7.41
CA ALA A 71 17.49 5.75 -7.98
C ALA A 71 17.73 4.65 -6.92
N PRO A 72 17.07 3.47 -7.03
CA PRO A 72 17.38 2.33 -6.18
C PRO A 72 18.87 1.95 -6.19
N LYS A 73 19.45 1.69 -5.02
CA LYS A 73 20.85 1.24 -4.87
C LYS A 73 21.03 -0.19 -5.35
N LEU A 74 20.10 -1.05 -4.98
CA LEU A 74 20.07 -2.46 -5.34
C LEU A 74 19.14 -2.67 -6.54
N ALA A 75 19.36 -3.75 -7.29
CA ALA A 75 18.36 -4.18 -8.24
C ALA A 75 17.05 -4.49 -7.49
N LYS A 76 15.92 -4.18 -8.12
CA LYS A 76 14.56 -4.39 -7.59
C LYS A 76 14.33 -5.79 -6.97
N GLY A 77 14.81 -6.83 -7.64
CA GLY A 77 14.74 -8.21 -7.14
C GLY A 77 15.63 -8.48 -5.93
N ASP A 78 16.76 -7.77 -5.79
CA ASP A 78 17.64 -7.86 -4.63
C ASP A 78 17.05 -7.18 -3.40
N VAL A 79 16.37 -6.03 -3.56
CA VAL A 79 15.62 -5.41 -2.44
C VAL A 79 14.62 -6.41 -1.85
N MET A 80 13.87 -7.10 -2.71
CA MET A 80 12.93 -8.13 -2.27
C MET A 80 13.65 -9.29 -1.55
N ARG A 81 14.75 -9.80 -2.12
CA ARG A 81 15.47 -10.96 -1.56
C ARG A 81 16.20 -10.65 -0.26
N GLN A 82 16.87 -9.51 -0.17
CA GLN A 82 17.81 -9.17 0.90
C GLN A 82 17.14 -8.43 2.05
N VAL A 83 16.13 -7.59 1.76
CA VAL A 83 15.47 -6.74 2.76
C VAL A 83 14.06 -7.27 3.08
N ILE A 84 13.17 -7.32 2.09
CA ILE A 84 11.74 -7.57 2.34
C ILE A 84 11.49 -8.99 2.82
N ARG A 85 12.17 -10.00 2.26
CA ARG A 85 12.04 -11.39 2.76
C ARG A 85 12.49 -11.57 4.21
N ARG A 86 13.39 -10.70 4.69
CA ARG A 86 13.96 -10.80 6.04
C ARG A 86 13.20 -9.96 7.07
N TYR A 87 12.79 -8.75 6.68
CA TYR A 87 12.23 -7.75 7.60
C TYR A 87 10.85 -7.27 7.21
N GLY A 88 10.26 -7.80 6.14
CA GLY A 88 9.06 -7.22 5.54
C GLY A 88 9.31 -5.75 5.15
N TRP A 89 8.31 -4.92 5.38
CA TRP A 89 8.39 -3.46 5.19
C TRP A 89 8.91 -2.71 6.43
N GLY A 90 9.47 -3.44 7.40
CA GLY A 90 10.01 -2.88 8.64
C GLY A 90 9.05 -3.02 9.80
N MET A 91 9.16 -2.10 10.77
CA MET A 91 8.42 -2.14 12.03
C MET A 91 7.42 -0.99 12.12
N PRO A 92 6.11 -1.27 12.27
CA PRO A 92 5.13 -0.24 12.59
C PRO A 92 5.18 0.14 14.07
N THR A 93 4.69 1.34 14.40
CA THR A 93 4.54 1.80 15.78
C THR A 93 3.11 2.26 16.04
N ALA A 94 2.67 2.17 17.29
CA ALA A 94 1.31 2.56 17.68
C ALA A 94 1.05 4.06 17.45
N GLU A 95 2.06 4.90 17.68
CA GLU A 95 2.02 6.34 17.39
C GLU A 95 1.73 6.62 15.92
N ARG A 96 2.51 6.01 15.01
CA ARG A 96 2.35 6.19 13.56
C ARG A 96 0.95 5.78 13.13
N ILE A 97 0.51 4.58 13.54
CA ILE A 97 -0.83 4.06 13.26
C ILE A 97 -1.90 5.07 13.70
N ARG A 98 -1.83 5.61 14.92
CA ARG A 98 -2.82 6.59 15.42
C ARG A 98 -2.79 7.94 14.70
N SER A 99 -1.65 8.33 14.15
CA SER A 99 -1.51 9.59 13.40
C SER A 99 -1.85 9.47 11.91
N SER A 100 -1.95 8.25 11.36
CA SER A 100 -2.07 8.02 9.92
C SER A 100 -3.31 8.64 9.28
N ALA A 101 -4.50 8.45 9.86
CA ALA A 101 -5.72 8.95 9.24
C ALA A 101 -5.91 10.47 9.47
N SER A 102 -5.27 11.02 10.49
CA SER A 102 -5.27 12.47 10.76
C SER A 102 -4.24 13.24 9.92
N ASN A 103 -3.32 12.54 9.26
CA ASN A 103 -2.30 13.16 8.43
C ASN A 103 -2.86 13.37 7.01
N ALA A 104 -3.04 14.63 6.60
CA ALA A 104 -3.52 14.96 5.26
C ALA A 104 -2.61 14.42 4.14
N ILE A 105 -1.36 14.08 4.46
CA ILE A 105 -0.39 13.52 3.52
C ILE A 105 -0.59 11.99 3.33
N THR A 106 -1.48 11.36 4.09
CA THR A 106 -1.84 9.94 3.96
C THR A 106 -3.32 9.80 3.59
N MET A 107 -3.57 9.25 2.40
CA MET A 107 -4.91 8.90 1.92
C MET A 107 -5.20 7.42 2.19
N ILE A 108 -6.32 7.12 2.86
CA ILE A 108 -6.80 5.76 3.15
C ILE A 108 -8.13 5.54 2.41
N ILE A 109 -8.12 4.67 1.40
CA ILE A 109 -9.31 4.36 0.59
C ILE A 109 -9.78 2.94 0.90
N GLN A 110 -11.08 2.81 1.20
CA GLN A 110 -11.78 1.55 1.26
C GLN A 110 -12.82 1.54 0.14
N ASN A 111 -12.61 0.73 -0.89
CA ASN A 111 -13.53 0.67 -2.02
C ASN A 111 -13.75 -0.78 -2.46
N THR A 112 -14.57 -0.94 -3.50
CA THR A 112 -15.01 -2.20 -4.08
C THR A 112 -14.98 -2.08 -5.59
N LEU A 113 -14.62 -3.16 -6.28
CA LEU A 113 -14.67 -3.23 -7.75
C LEU A 113 -15.18 -4.59 -8.21
N VAL A 114 -15.76 -4.65 -9.41
CA VAL A 114 -16.13 -5.93 -10.04
C VAL A 114 -14.97 -6.36 -10.96
N PRO A 115 -14.26 -7.47 -10.67
CA PRO A 115 -13.01 -7.77 -11.36
C PRO A 115 -13.23 -8.36 -12.76
N TYR A 116 -14.28 -9.15 -12.93
CA TYR A 116 -14.57 -9.84 -14.19
C TYR A 116 -16.03 -9.68 -14.58
N LYS A 117 -16.33 -9.93 -15.85
CA LYS A 117 -17.68 -10.06 -16.43
C LYS A 117 -17.67 -11.13 -17.53
N VAL A 118 -18.80 -11.76 -17.77
CA VAL A 118 -18.94 -12.68 -18.91
C VAL A 118 -19.29 -11.90 -20.16
N LYS A 119 -18.51 -12.10 -21.23
CA LYS A 119 -18.82 -11.60 -22.58
C LYS A 119 -18.56 -12.72 -23.58
N GLY A 120 -19.59 -13.12 -24.33
CA GLY A 120 -19.49 -14.19 -25.33
C GLY A 120 -19.08 -15.55 -24.72
N GLY A 121 -19.54 -15.86 -23.51
CA GLY A 121 -19.21 -17.11 -22.81
C GLY A 121 -17.80 -17.18 -22.22
N GLN A 122 -17.02 -16.11 -22.30
CA GLN A 122 -15.66 -16.03 -21.74
C GLN A 122 -15.57 -14.95 -20.64
N ALA A 123 -14.75 -15.23 -19.63
CA ALA A 123 -14.42 -14.26 -18.58
C ALA A 123 -13.51 -13.16 -19.14
N ARG A 124 -13.95 -11.91 -19.02
CA ARG A 124 -13.20 -10.70 -19.38
C ARG A 124 -13.05 -9.80 -18.17
N LEU A 125 -12.02 -8.96 -18.17
CA LEU A 125 -11.86 -7.94 -17.13
C LEU A 125 -13.04 -6.97 -17.21
N ALA A 126 -13.56 -6.55 -16.06
CA ALA A 126 -14.75 -5.71 -15.98
C ALA A 126 -14.40 -4.26 -15.63
N GLU A 127 -14.01 -4.01 -14.39
CA GLU A 127 -13.75 -2.66 -13.88
C GLU A 127 -12.26 -2.45 -13.56
N LEU A 128 -11.82 -1.22 -13.75
CA LEU A 128 -10.66 -0.64 -13.08
C LEU A 128 -11.14 0.57 -12.29
N LYS A 129 -10.46 0.94 -11.21
CA LYS A 129 -10.76 2.12 -10.42
C LYS A 129 -9.59 3.10 -10.52
N LEU A 130 -9.88 4.31 -10.97
CA LEU A 130 -8.94 5.42 -10.94
C LEU A 130 -9.14 6.19 -9.64
N HIS A 131 -8.02 6.57 -9.01
CA HIS A 131 -7.96 7.37 -7.81
C HIS A 131 -7.11 8.59 -8.11
N GLU A 132 -7.72 9.76 -8.08
CA GLU A 132 -7.00 11.03 -8.14
C GLU A 132 -6.22 11.21 -6.84
N LEU A 133 -4.96 11.59 -6.97
CA LEU A 133 -4.11 11.88 -5.83
C LEU A 133 -4.48 13.30 -5.34
N PRO A 134 -4.85 13.48 -4.06
CA PRO A 134 -5.31 14.77 -3.54
C PRO A 134 -4.11 15.69 -3.25
N TRP A 135 -3.06 15.62 -4.06
CA TRP A 135 -1.84 16.37 -3.82
C TRP A 135 -1.99 17.81 -4.29
N PRO A 136 -1.43 18.77 -3.54
CA PRO A 136 -1.60 20.16 -3.83
C PRO A 136 -0.61 20.50 -4.95
N LEU A 137 -1.12 20.49 -6.18
CA LEU A 137 -0.30 20.48 -7.40
C LEU A 137 0.62 21.70 -7.49
N GLU A 138 0.17 22.86 -7.02
CA GLU A 138 0.97 24.09 -6.99
C GLU A 138 2.16 23.94 -6.04
N GLN A 139 1.93 23.51 -4.81
CA GLN A 139 2.96 23.35 -3.79
C GLN A 139 3.94 22.23 -4.14
N LEU A 140 3.46 21.15 -4.77
CA LEU A 140 4.35 20.12 -5.33
C LEU A 140 5.21 20.66 -6.48
N ARG A 141 4.67 21.55 -7.32
CA ARG A 141 5.43 22.20 -8.39
C ARG A 141 6.46 23.19 -7.85
N ASP A 142 6.13 23.90 -6.78
CA ASP A 142 7.06 24.82 -6.08
C ASP A 142 8.27 24.07 -5.51
N LEU A 143 8.07 22.84 -5.06
CA LEU A 143 9.16 21.96 -4.63
C LEU A 143 10.07 21.52 -5.79
N ALA A 144 9.64 21.68 -7.04
CA ALA A 144 10.44 21.43 -8.25
C ALA A 144 11.20 20.09 -8.23
N GLU A 145 12.53 20.15 -8.29
CA GLU A 145 13.44 18.98 -8.30
C GLU A 145 13.68 18.34 -6.92
N THR A 146 12.97 18.82 -5.88
CA THR A 146 13.03 18.19 -4.56
C THR A 146 12.61 16.73 -4.67
N THR A 147 13.48 15.85 -4.19
CA THR A 147 13.20 14.41 -4.20
C THR A 147 12.16 14.07 -3.14
N VAL A 148 11.07 13.43 -3.55
CA VAL A 148 9.97 13.01 -2.69
C VAL A 148 9.76 11.50 -2.78
N ASP A 149 9.18 10.95 -1.72
CA ASP A 149 8.78 9.55 -1.63
C ASP A 149 7.26 9.42 -1.67
N LEU A 150 6.75 8.61 -2.60
CA LEU A 150 5.37 8.17 -2.60
C LEU A 150 5.34 6.70 -2.18
N ARG A 151 4.74 6.42 -1.03
CA ARG A 151 4.45 5.04 -0.61
C ARG A 151 3.05 4.66 -1.02
N VAL A 152 2.92 3.48 -1.61
CA VAL A 152 1.62 2.89 -1.95
C VAL A 152 1.49 1.54 -1.28
N THR A 153 0.33 1.24 -0.71
CA THR A 153 -0.01 -0.08 -0.17
C THR A 153 -1.43 -0.46 -0.57
N LEU A 154 -1.54 -1.51 -1.39
CA LEU A 154 -2.80 -2.14 -1.78
C LEU A 154 -2.95 -3.44 -1.02
N ALA A 155 -4.08 -3.65 -0.33
CA ALA A 155 -4.42 -4.91 0.30
C ALA A 155 -5.84 -5.34 -0.03
N TYR A 156 -6.04 -6.63 -0.20
CA TYR A 156 -7.33 -7.25 -0.44
C TYR A 156 -7.34 -8.67 0.12
N MET A 157 -8.53 -9.21 0.31
CA MET A 157 -8.71 -10.60 0.74
C MET A 157 -8.90 -11.51 -0.47
N ILE A 158 -8.28 -12.67 -0.41
CA ILE A 158 -8.37 -13.68 -1.47
C ILE A 158 -9.30 -14.80 -1.02
N GLU A 159 -10.14 -15.28 -1.93
CA GLU A 159 -10.85 -16.54 -1.73
C GLU A 159 -9.86 -17.69 -1.96
N PRO A 160 -9.69 -18.65 -1.01
CA PRO A 160 -8.75 -19.79 -1.05
C PRO A 160 -9.21 -20.98 -1.94
N ASN A 161 -8.28 -21.68 -2.63
CA ASN A 161 -8.53 -22.95 -3.33
C ASN A 161 -7.74 -23.95 -2.53
N PRO A 162 -8.41 -24.75 -1.71
CA PRO A 162 -7.82 -25.98 -1.25
C PRO A 162 -7.76 -27.03 -2.40
N GLY A 163 -8.52 -26.84 -3.49
CA GLY A 163 -8.97 -27.94 -4.34
C GLY A 163 -8.13 -28.39 -5.54
N ARG A 164 -7.02 -27.74 -5.96
CA ARG A 164 -6.14 -28.26 -7.03
C ARG A 164 -4.89 -27.42 -7.19
N ARG A 165 -3.72 -28.07 -7.16
CA ARG A 165 -2.45 -27.48 -7.64
C ARG A 165 -2.50 -27.47 -9.18
N GLY A 166 -2.38 -26.29 -9.78
CA GLY A 166 -1.96 -26.10 -11.17
C GLY A 166 -2.86 -26.68 -12.27
N MET A 167 -3.98 -26.01 -12.58
CA MET A 167 -4.64 -26.28 -13.87
C MET A 167 -4.40 -25.27 -14.98
N PHE A 168 -3.92 -24.02 -14.79
CA PHE A 168 -3.42 -23.21 -15.92
C PHE A 168 -2.38 -22.14 -15.49
N GLY A 169 -1.15 -22.22 -16.04
CA GLY A 169 -0.10 -21.18 -16.02
C GLY A 169 0.61 -20.91 -14.67
N ARG A 170 1.95 -20.80 -14.68
CA ARG A 170 2.91 -21.16 -13.60
C ARG A 170 2.62 -20.63 -12.16
N TYR A 171 1.81 -21.20 -11.28
CA TYR A 171 0.80 -22.26 -11.26
C TYR A 171 -0.28 -21.77 -10.29
N SER A 172 -1.29 -21.12 -10.88
CA SER A 172 -2.24 -20.18 -10.29
C SER A 172 -2.81 -20.50 -8.90
N TYR A 173 -2.72 -19.54 -7.99
CA TYR A 173 -3.85 -19.14 -7.14
C TYR A 173 -3.67 -17.73 -6.53
N ALA A 174 -4.34 -16.73 -7.10
CA ALA A 174 -4.52 -15.41 -6.53
C ALA A 174 -5.86 -14.84 -7.03
N SER A 175 -6.97 -15.45 -6.59
CA SER A 175 -8.38 -15.06 -6.86
C SER A 175 -8.62 -14.19 -8.07
N HIS A 176 -8.88 -12.92 -7.81
CA HIS A 176 -9.15 -11.87 -8.76
C HIS A 176 -7.93 -10.95 -8.96
N GLY A 177 -6.82 -11.21 -8.25
CA GLY A 177 -5.51 -10.58 -8.37
C GLY A 177 -5.55 -9.07 -8.63
N LEU A 178 -5.61 -8.24 -7.59
CA LEU A 178 -5.55 -6.79 -7.79
C LEU A 178 -4.11 -6.30 -7.91
N ARG A 179 -3.91 -5.27 -8.74
CA ARG A 179 -2.65 -4.55 -8.92
C ARG A 179 -2.91 -3.06 -8.83
N PHE A 180 -1.85 -2.33 -8.48
CA PHE A 180 -1.84 -0.89 -8.63
C PHE A 180 -0.79 -0.43 -9.63
N ALA A 181 -1.09 0.67 -10.30
CA ALA A 181 -0.21 1.37 -11.20
C ALA A 181 -0.45 2.87 -11.10
N ILE A 182 0.60 3.65 -11.25
CA ILE A 182 0.51 5.12 -11.35
C ILE A 182 0.59 5.51 -12.83
N LYS A 183 -0.10 6.58 -13.21
CA LYS A 183 0.05 7.22 -14.52
C LYS A 183 1.48 7.80 -14.62
N GLY A 184 2.11 7.68 -15.78
CA GLY A 184 3.39 8.36 -16.05
C GLY A 184 3.21 9.89 -16.12
N SER A 185 4.25 10.64 -15.77
CA SER A 185 4.22 12.11 -15.83
C SER A 185 3.86 12.64 -17.23
N ALA A 186 4.49 12.11 -18.27
CA ALA A 186 4.21 12.45 -19.68
C ALA A 186 3.12 11.57 -20.33
N GLU A 187 2.42 10.74 -19.55
CA GLU A 187 1.40 9.81 -20.05
C GLU A 187 0.00 10.46 -20.01
N SER A 188 -0.74 10.38 -21.11
CA SER A 188 -2.14 10.80 -21.15
C SER A 188 -3.05 9.77 -20.50
N SER A 189 -4.21 10.18 -19.99
CA SER A 189 -5.19 9.26 -19.36
C SER A 189 -5.59 8.09 -20.27
N ASP A 190 -5.85 8.34 -21.55
CA ASP A 190 -6.19 7.30 -22.53
C ASP A 190 -5.05 6.29 -22.75
N SER A 191 -3.81 6.79 -22.85
CA SER A 191 -2.64 5.92 -22.99
C SER A 191 -2.39 5.09 -21.73
N PHE A 192 -2.68 5.67 -20.56
CA PHE A 192 -2.61 4.98 -19.28
C PHE A 192 -3.61 3.83 -19.20
N GLU A 193 -4.89 4.08 -19.49
CA GLU A 193 -5.91 3.04 -19.51
C GLU A 193 -5.58 1.92 -20.49
N ARG A 194 -5.10 2.27 -21.70
CA ARG A 194 -4.66 1.29 -22.69
C ARG A 194 -3.51 0.43 -22.17
N ARG A 195 -2.51 1.05 -21.53
CA ARG A 195 -1.39 0.33 -20.91
C ARG A 195 -1.87 -0.62 -19.81
N LEU A 196 -2.85 -0.23 -19.00
CA LEU A 196 -3.42 -1.10 -17.97
C LEU A 196 -4.18 -2.28 -18.56
N ALA A 197 -4.99 -2.05 -19.60
CA ALA A 197 -5.72 -3.10 -20.29
C ALA A 197 -4.76 -4.14 -20.89
N GLU A 198 -3.75 -3.68 -21.65
CA GLU A 198 -2.72 -4.56 -22.23
C GLU A 198 -1.98 -5.34 -21.13
N GLN A 199 -1.59 -4.67 -20.05
CA GLN A 199 -0.92 -5.31 -18.92
C GLN A 199 -1.76 -6.41 -18.29
N ALA A 200 -3.04 -6.15 -18.06
CA ALA A 200 -3.92 -7.07 -17.36
C ALA A 200 -4.27 -8.31 -18.20
N GLU A 201 -4.29 -8.19 -19.53
CA GLU A 201 -4.39 -9.32 -20.45
C GLU A 201 -3.13 -10.19 -20.38
N HIS A 202 -1.94 -9.61 -20.54
CA HIS A 202 -0.67 -10.35 -20.58
C HIS A 202 -0.31 -11.03 -19.24
N GLU A 203 -0.55 -10.37 -18.09
CA GLU A 203 -0.30 -10.99 -16.78
C GLU A 203 -1.26 -12.18 -16.51
N GLY A 204 -2.43 -12.19 -17.15
CA GLY A 204 -3.42 -13.25 -16.97
C GLY A 204 -3.12 -14.57 -17.68
N ASP A 205 -2.28 -14.55 -18.72
CA ASP A 205 -1.98 -15.73 -19.55
C ASP A 205 -0.80 -16.55 -19.01
N GLY A 206 -0.28 -16.22 -17.83
CA GLY A 206 0.80 -16.95 -17.15
C GLY A 206 2.18 -16.81 -17.82
N LEU A 207 2.23 -16.23 -19.01
CA LEU A 207 3.43 -15.80 -19.70
C LEU A 207 3.79 -14.41 -19.18
N GLY A 208 4.53 -14.34 -18.07
CA GLY A 208 5.07 -13.08 -17.59
C GLY A 208 5.89 -12.43 -18.70
N ASN A 209 5.37 -11.38 -19.34
CA ASN A 209 6.04 -10.74 -20.47
C ASN A 209 7.35 -10.09 -19.98
N PRO A 210 8.53 -10.56 -20.43
CA PRO A 210 9.82 -9.94 -20.10
C PRO A 210 9.91 -8.48 -20.58
N ARG A 211 9.06 -8.10 -21.53
CA ARG A 211 8.95 -6.77 -22.15
C ARG A 211 7.78 -5.93 -21.66
N ALA A 212 7.02 -6.36 -20.63
CA ALA A 212 6.04 -5.47 -20.01
C ALA A 212 6.80 -4.23 -19.52
N PHE A 213 6.66 -3.13 -20.25
CA PHE A 213 7.43 -1.92 -20.07
C PHE A 213 7.22 -1.48 -18.62
N GLU A 214 8.28 -1.55 -17.82
CA GLU A 214 8.26 -1.01 -16.48
C GLU A 214 8.44 0.50 -16.64
N SER A 215 7.37 1.17 -17.05
CA SER A 215 7.37 2.58 -17.47
C SER A 215 7.92 3.53 -16.40
N ASN A 216 8.04 3.07 -15.16
CA ASN A 216 8.51 3.87 -14.05
C ASN A 216 9.66 3.15 -13.30
N SER A 217 10.90 3.47 -13.66
CA SER A 217 12.13 2.94 -13.03
C SER A 217 12.32 3.39 -11.58
N ARG A 218 11.53 4.38 -11.14
CA ARG A 218 11.56 5.03 -9.82
C ARG A 218 11.05 4.19 -8.66
N TRP A 219 10.37 3.07 -8.93
CA TRP A 219 9.92 2.15 -7.89
C TRP A 219 11.10 1.40 -7.25
N LEU A 220 11.10 1.25 -5.93
CA LEU A 220 12.13 0.56 -5.18
C LEU A 220 12.12 -0.96 -5.45
N VAL A 221 10.94 -1.57 -5.42
CA VAL A 221 10.77 -3.03 -5.58
C VAL A 221 10.26 -3.36 -6.97
N GLY A 222 9.42 -2.51 -7.53
CA GLY A 222 8.88 -2.67 -8.87
C GLY A 222 7.85 -3.79 -9.00
N ARG A 223 7.22 -3.82 -10.17
CA ARG A 223 6.00 -4.61 -10.40
C ARG A 223 6.21 -6.11 -10.20
N ARG A 224 7.29 -6.65 -10.75
CA ARG A 224 7.57 -8.10 -10.70
C ARG A 224 7.77 -8.62 -9.28
N ALA A 225 8.45 -7.85 -8.44
CA ALA A 225 8.79 -8.31 -7.10
C ALA A 225 7.74 -7.93 -6.06
N ARG A 226 7.00 -6.82 -6.21
CA ARG A 226 5.99 -6.39 -5.23
C ARG A 226 4.67 -7.18 -5.30
N ASN A 227 4.37 -7.77 -6.46
CA ASN A 227 3.09 -8.41 -6.75
C ASN A 227 3.00 -9.86 -6.20
N LEU A 228 3.41 -10.07 -4.95
CA LEU A 228 3.36 -11.37 -4.27
C LEU A 228 2.21 -11.41 -3.26
N GLY A 229 1.29 -12.38 -3.39
CA GLY A 229 0.15 -12.53 -2.49
C GLY A 229 -0.96 -11.51 -2.74
N SER A 230 -1.60 -11.03 -1.66
CA SER A 230 -2.74 -10.10 -1.69
C SER A 230 -2.50 -8.78 -0.97
N LEU A 231 -1.23 -8.51 -0.63
CA LEU A 231 -0.77 -7.25 -0.08
C LEU A 231 0.44 -6.82 -0.89
N HIS A 232 0.32 -5.66 -1.51
CA HIS A 232 1.32 -5.09 -2.39
C HIS A 232 1.71 -3.73 -1.84
N ALA A 233 2.98 -3.55 -1.51
CA ALA A 233 3.50 -2.25 -1.15
C ALA A 233 4.72 -1.92 -1.99
N ASP A 234 4.95 -0.64 -2.23
CA ASP A 234 6.14 -0.14 -2.90
C ASP A 234 6.38 1.32 -2.58
N ILE A 235 7.62 1.77 -2.78
CA ILE A 235 8.03 3.16 -2.59
C ILE A 235 8.53 3.65 -3.94
N TRP A 236 7.88 4.69 -4.45
CA TRP A 236 8.32 5.44 -5.61
C TRP A 236 9.12 6.65 -5.12
N ARG A 237 10.26 6.92 -5.77
CA ARG A 237 11.11 8.07 -5.46
C ARG A 237 11.46 8.84 -6.72
N GLY A 238 11.10 10.11 -6.77
CA GLY A 238 11.34 11.01 -7.91
C GLY A 238 11.20 12.47 -7.50
N SER A 239 11.17 13.39 -8.46
CA SER A 239 10.99 14.82 -8.15
C SER A 239 9.52 15.13 -7.81
N ALA A 240 9.30 16.18 -7.03
CA ALA A 240 7.97 16.67 -6.68
C ALA A 240 7.17 17.08 -7.93
N ALA A 241 7.84 17.72 -8.90
CA ALA A 241 7.25 18.05 -10.20
C ALA A 241 6.84 16.79 -10.99
N GLU A 242 7.70 15.77 -11.06
CA GLU A 242 7.38 14.49 -11.74
C GLU A 242 6.16 13.82 -11.10
N LEU A 243 6.05 13.87 -9.76
CA LEU A 243 4.91 13.32 -9.04
C LEU A 243 3.61 14.11 -9.27
N ALA A 244 3.69 15.44 -9.33
CA ALA A 244 2.53 16.30 -9.60
C ALA A 244 1.89 15.95 -10.96
N ASP A 245 2.70 15.70 -11.99
CA ASP A 245 2.22 15.35 -13.33
C ASP A 245 1.67 13.92 -13.44
N CYS A 246 2.03 13.04 -12.48
CA CYS A 246 1.46 11.69 -12.40
C CYS A 246 -0.02 11.73 -12.02
N GLY A 247 -0.42 12.46 -10.97
CA GLY A 247 -1.82 12.81 -10.62
C GLY A 247 -2.84 11.69 -10.33
N THR A 248 -2.66 10.47 -10.85
CA THR A 248 -3.67 9.40 -10.81
C THR A 248 -3.03 8.04 -10.56
N LEU A 249 -3.66 7.27 -9.68
CA LEU A 249 -3.32 5.88 -9.39
C LEU A 249 -4.51 4.98 -9.70
N ALA A 250 -4.26 3.90 -10.44
CA ALA A 250 -5.27 2.92 -10.80
C ALA A 250 -5.14 1.64 -9.96
N VAL A 251 -6.27 1.09 -9.52
CA VAL A 251 -6.40 -0.28 -9.04
C VAL A 251 -7.13 -1.09 -10.09
N HIS A 252 -6.54 -2.19 -10.54
CA HIS A 252 -7.12 -3.02 -11.58
C HIS A 252 -6.93 -4.52 -11.29
N PRO A 253 -7.89 -5.36 -11.68
CA PRO A 253 -7.72 -6.80 -11.66
C PRO A 253 -6.71 -7.23 -12.73
N VAL A 254 -6.03 -8.34 -12.48
CA VAL A 254 -5.31 -9.13 -13.48
C VAL A 254 -5.94 -10.50 -13.58
N GLY A 255 -5.44 -11.39 -14.46
CA GLY A 255 -5.91 -12.76 -14.47
C GLY A 255 -5.68 -13.50 -13.13
N GLY A 256 -6.28 -14.66 -13.01
CA GLY A 256 -6.29 -15.45 -11.79
C GLY A 256 -7.19 -16.66 -11.95
N TRP A 257 -7.38 -17.42 -10.88
CA TRP A 257 -8.22 -18.61 -10.98
C TRP A 257 -9.70 -18.25 -11.17
N TRP A 258 -10.17 -17.07 -10.74
CA TRP A 258 -11.52 -16.60 -11.04
C TRP A 258 -11.73 -16.46 -12.56
N LYS A 259 -10.75 -15.87 -13.28
CA LYS A 259 -10.78 -15.75 -14.75
C LYS A 259 -10.68 -17.10 -15.46
N ALA A 260 -9.83 -18.01 -14.95
CA ALA A 260 -9.59 -19.32 -15.57
C ALA A 260 -10.69 -20.35 -15.29
N ASN A 261 -11.53 -20.12 -14.28
CA ASN A 261 -12.60 -21.03 -13.91
C ASN A 261 -13.85 -20.82 -14.79
N ARG A 262 -14.55 -21.90 -15.11
CA ARG A 262 -15.82 -21.86 -15.88
C ARG A 262 -17.04 -21.55 -15.03
N ARG A 263 -16.90 -21.44 -13.70
CA ARG A 263 -18.01 -21.11 -12.81
C ARG A 263 -18.43 -19.66 -13.00
N ASN A 264 -19.73 -19.44 -13.22
CA ASN A 264 -20.29 -18.11 -13.43
C ASN A 264 -20.55 -17.34 -12.13
N ASP A 265 -20.57 -18.03 -11.00
CA ASP A 265 -20.87 -17.49 -9.67
C ASP A 265 -19.90 -16.41 -9.17
N ARG A 266 -18.71 -16.29 -9.78
CA ARG A 266 -17.65 -15.32 -9.43
C ARG A 266 -17.48 -14.19 -10.43
N MET A 267 -18.15 -14.25 -11.59
CA MET A 267 -17.95 -13.34 -12.71
C MET A 267 -18.69 -12.01 -12.56
N SER A 268 -19.39 -11.77 -11.47
CA SER A 268 -20.03 -10.48 -11.17
C SER A 268 -19.98 -10.17 -9.69
N LEU A 269 -19.06 -10.82 -8.96
CA LEU A 269 -18.91 -10.61 -7.53
C LEU A 269 -18.07 -9.36 -7.28
N PRO A 270 -18.60 -8.36 -6.56
CA PRO A 270 -17.80 -7.25 -6.09
C PRO A 270 -16.75 -7.73 -5.09
N VAL A 271 -15.53 -7.18 -5.18
CA VAL A 271 -14.43 -7.46 -4.25
C VAL A 271 -13.94 -6.18 -3.60
N SER A 272 -13.73 -6.25 -2.29
CA SER A 272 -13.26 -5.15 -1.47
C SER A 272 -11.74 -5.05 -1.49
N TYR A 273 -11.22 -3.81 -1.50
CA TYR A 273 -9.80 -3.53 -1.37
C TYR A 273 -9.53 -2.27 -0.54
N ALA A 274 -8.37 -2.26 0.09
CA ALA A 274 -7.81 -1.10 0.77
C ALA A 274 -6.64 -0.55 -0.05
N LEU A 275 -6.62 0.75 -0.27
CA LEU A 275 -5.53 1.46 -0.92
C LEU A 275 -5.06 2.60 -0.01
N LEU A 276 -3.82 2.52 0.44
CA LEU A 276 -3.17 3.54 1.24
C LEU A 276 -2.07 4.19 0.41
N ILE A 277 -2.04 5.52 0.43
CA ILE A 277 -1.05 6.32 -0.28
C ILE A 277 -0.54 7.39 0.66
N SER A 278 0.76 7.43 0.90
CA SER A 278 1.39 8.53 1.65
C SER A 278 2.46 9.21 0.83
N LEU A 279 2.49 10.53 0.88
CA LEU A 279 3.61 11.32 0.40
C LEU A 279 4.57 11.60 1.57
N HIS A 280 5.86 11.57 1.30
CA HIS A 280 6.88 12.00 2.24
C HIS A 280 7.86 12.90 1.51
N THR A 281 7.94 14.14 1.98
CA THR A 281 8.94 15.10 1.54
C THR A 281 10.08 15.14 2.54
N PRO A 282 11.29 15.52 2.11
CA PRO A 282 12.33 15.98 3.04
C PRO A 282 11.76 17.12 3.91
N GLU A 283 12.43 17.41 5.03
CA GLU A 283 12.13 18.59 5.86
C GLU A 283 12.37 19.88 5.04
N VAL A 284 11.41 20.20 4.18
CA VAL A 284 11.30 21.45 3.45
C VAL A 284 10.20 22.23 4.16
N SER A 285 10.40 23.52 4.37
CA SER A 285 9.48 24.43 5.05
C SER A 285 8.14 24.65 4.34
N THR A 286 7.82 23.86 3.31
CA THR A 286 6.60 23.96 2.53
C THR A 286 5.49 23.16 3.21
N ASP A 287 4.46 23.86 3.68
CA ASP A 287 3.27 23.23 4.22
C ASP A 287 2.44 22.56 3.12
N LEU A 288 2.57 21.24 3.02
CA LEU A 288 1.72 20.42 2.16
C LEU A 288 0.43 19.99 2.86
N TYR A 289 0.35 20.09 4.19
CA TYR A 289 -0.78 19.58 4.96
C TYR A 289 -2.01 20.47 4.76
N THR A 290 -1.88 21.79 4.96
CA THR A 290 -3.02 22.72 4.91
C THR A 290 -3.75 22.71 3.56
N PRO A 291 -3.07 22.75 2.40
CA PRO A 291 -3.73 22.67 1.10
C PRO A 291 -4.48 21.33 0.89
N ILE A 292 -3.88 20.20 1.29
CA ILE A 292 -4.53 18.88 1.15
C ILE A 292 -5.75 18.78 2.07
N ALA A 293 -5.61 19.19 3.32
CA ALA A 293 -6.71 19.20 4.29
C ALA A 293 -7.89 20.05 3.80
N THR A 294 -7.60 21.22 3.23
CA THR A 294 -8.61 22.09 2.60
C THR A 294 -9.30 21.39 1.43
N GLN A 295 -8.54 20.77 0.52
CA GLN A 295 -9.09 20.06 -0.64
C GLN A 295 -9.95 18.85 -0.24
N LEU A 296 -9.59 18.17 0.85
CA LEU A 296 -10.33 17.04 1.40
C LEU A 296 -11.48 17.44 2.32
N GLY A 297 -11.68 18.74 2.59
CA GLY A 297 -12.72 19.22 3.50
C GLY A 297 -12.49 18.85 4.97
N VAL A 298 -11.24 18.55 5.36
CA VAL A 298 -10.86 18.26 6.74
C VAL A 298 -10.81 19.57 7.52
N SER A 299 -11.45 19.61 8.69
CA SER A 299 -11.37 20.78 9.57
C SER A 299 -9.92 20.98 10.02
N ILE A 300 -9.30 22.06 9.54
CA ILE A 300 -7.94 22.43 9.94
C ILE A 300 -8.03 23.04 11.34
N GLY A 301 -7.90 22.20 12.35
CA GLY A 301 -7.45 22.66 13.67
C GLY A 301 -6.07 23.28 13.48
N VAL A 302 -5.91 24.53 13.95
CA VAL A 302 -4.69 25.33 13.77
C VAL A 302 -3.42 24.50 14.00
N THR A 303 -2.53 24.55 13.01
CA THR A 303 -1.24 23.88 12.82
C THR A 303 -0.41 23.69 14.11
N PRO A 304 0.23 22.52 14.34
CA PRO A 304 1.47 22.52 15.10
C PRO A 304 2.63 22.82 14.13
N HIS A 305 3.21 24.01 14.26
CA HIS A 305 4.59 24.22 13.84
C HIS A 305 5.48 23.19 14.56
N ALA A 306 6.43 22.60 13.85
CA ALA A 306 7.44 21.75 14.43
C ALA A 306 8.26 22.54 15.47
N GLN A 307 7.92 22.38 16.75
CA GLN A 307 8.82 22.64 17.86
C GLN A 307 8.64 21.55 18.93
N THR A 308 9.77 20.96 19.29
CA THR A 308 9.99 20.01 20.36
C THR A 308 9.68 20.65 21.73
N GLU A 309 8.75 20.09 22.51
CA GLU A 309 8.81 19.84 23.98
C GLU A 309 7.42 19.66 24.64
N ILE A 310 7.21 18.46 25.21
CA ILE A 310 6.53 18.03 26.47
C ILE A 310 5.30 18.78 27.05
N VAL A 311 4.24 17.97 27.27
CA VAL A 311 3.19 17.94 28.33
C VAL A 311 1.78 18.57 28.12
N ASP A 312 0.82 17.66 28.35
CA ASP A 312 -0.61 17.70 28.72
C ASP A 312 -1.67 18.46 27.91
N GLY A 313 -2.68 17.69 27.45
CA GLY A 313 -4.02 18.17 27.11
C GLY A 313 -4.71 17.36 26.01
N ILE A 314 -5.66 16.48 26.38
CA ILE A 314 -6.67 15.87 25.48
C ILE A 314 -7.82 16.90 25.31
N PRO A 315 -8.41 17.10 24.10
CA PRO A 315 -9.66 16.42 23.74
C PRO A 315 -9.78 15.89 22.30
N ILE A 316 -10.65 14.87 22.23
CA ILE A 316 -11.12 14.02 21.14
C ILE A 316 -12.13 14.76 20.25
N GLN A 317 -12.17 14.51 18.94
CA GLN A 317 -13.46 14.27 18.26
C GLN A 317 -13.32 13.39 16.99
N MET A 318 -14.10 12.31 16.99
CA MET A 318 -14.36 11.38 15.89
C MET A 318 -15.62 11.79 15.09
N GLU A 319 -15.81 11.08 13.97
CA GLU A 319 -16.90 11.06 12.98
C GLU A 319 -16.62 11.95 11.76
N PHE A 320 -16.75 11.45 10.52
CA PHE A 320 -18.03 11.12 9.91
C PHE A 320 -18.05 9.81 9.09
N GLY A 321 -19.15 9.06 9.23
CA GLY A 321 -19.80 8.43 8.09
C GLY A 321 -20.78 9.42 7.47
N TRP A 322 -20.85 9.47 6.13
CA TRP A 322 -21.90 8.90 5.28
C TRP A 322 -21.29 8.67 3.89
#